data_AF-A0A351L4L3-F1
#
_entry.id   AF-A0A351L4L3-F1
#
_cell.length_a   1.000
_cell.length_b   1.000
_cell.length_c   1.000
_cell.angle_alpha   90.00
_cell.angle_beta   90.00
_cell.angle_gamma   90.00
#
_symmetry.space_group_name_H-M   'P 1'
#
loop_
_entity.id
_entity.type
_entity.pdbx_description
1 polymer ?
#
loop_
_entity_poly.entity_id
_entity_poly.type
_entity_poly.pdbx_seq_one_letter_code
_entity_poly.pdbx_strand_id
1 'polypeptide(L)'
;MKPVDELRHLFAAPSSEDEVEGAGIILFNVYCPGNANEVLQNCREVLAVVLQQYEKNWPSDDEWQELLPKWFVERCAPERTIEEEEENLAKWRTLSREEQIREIEEELWSVMDWISWFEPSDDPFEQRCWFWWDAFVKDPNLLLIAVEVVDVPFPFGSLEWLIRASGAIKLEEAKDVEI
;
A
#
# COMPACT_ATOMS: atom_id res chain seq x y z
N MET A 1 9.68 11.01 -4.96
CA MET A 1 8.70 11.17 -6.05
C MET A 1 7.59 12.15 -5.66
N LYS A 2 7.16 13.04 -6.58
CA LYS A 2 5.98 13.91 -6.37
C LYS A 2 4.67 13.17 -6.67
N PRO A 3 3.55 13.50 -6.01
CA PRO A 3 2.26 12.84 -6.25
C PRO A 3 1.79 12.86 -7.71
N VAL A 4 2.06 13.94 -8.46
CA VAL A 4 1.70 14.05 -9.88
C VAL A 4 2.49 13.08 -10.77
N ASP A 5 3.75 12.82 -10.43
CA ASP A 5 4.61 11.88 -11.16
C ASP A 5 4.18 10.45 -10.86
N GLU A 6 3.87 10.15 -9.59
CA GLU A 6 3.34 8.85 -9.17
C GLU A 6 1.98 8.56 -9.82
N LEU A 7 1.08 9.55 -9.86
CA LEU A 7 -0.23 9.41 -10.49
C LEU A 7 -0.10 9.10 -11.99
N ARG A 8 0.92 9.65 -12.66
CA ARG A 8 1.22 9.27 -14.05
C ARG A 8 1.72 7.83 -14.14
N HIS A 9 2.65 7.42 -13.26
CA HIS A 9 3.20 6.07 -13.19
C HIS A 9 2.14 5.00 -12.91
N LEU A 10 1.03 5.34 -12.25
CA LEU A 10 -0.11 4.43 -12.12
C LEU A 10 -0.64 3.99 -13.49
N PHE A 11 -0.67 4.86 -14.50
CA PHE A 11 -1.37 4.59 -15.77
C PHE A 11 -0.46 4.51 -17.00
N ALA A 12 0.78 4.97 -16.89
CA ALA A 12 1.76 4.96 -17.97
C ALA A 12 3.10 4.43 -17.46
N ALA A 13 3.79 3.66 -18.30
CA ALA A 13 5.13 3.20 -17.99
C ALA A 13 6.08 4.39 -17.77
N PRO A 14 7.12 4.21 -16.92
CA PRO A 14 8.18 5.19 -16.74
C PRO A 14 8.84 5.58 -18.07
N SER A 15 9.16 6.86 -18.19
CA SER A 15 9.90 7.43 -19.31
C SER A 15 11.41 7.32 -19.09
N SER A 16 12.21 7.46 -20.14
CA SER A 16 13.68 7.50 -20.01
C SER A 16 14.21 8.74 -19.29
N GLU A 17 13.36 9.74 -19.07
CA GLU A 17 13.67 10.97 -18.33
C GLU A 17 13.29 10.87 -16.85
N ASP A 18 12.61 9.79 -16.44
CA ASP A 18 12.19 9.59 -15.07
C ASP A 18 13.41 9.14 -14.24
N GLU A 19 13.75 9.93 -13.23
CA GLU A 19 14.85 9.64 -12.30
C GLU A 19 14.31 9.10 -10.98
N VAL A 20 15.02 8.11 -10.42
CA VAL A 20 14.75 7.62 -9.07
C VAL A 20 15.36 8.60 -8.08
N GLU A 21 14.54 9.17 -7.19
CA GLU A 21 14.97 10.16 -6.20
C GLU A 21 15.40 9.49 -4.87
N GLY A 22 14.83 8.32 -4.55
CA GLY A 22 15.08 7.55 -3.35
C GLY A 22 16.27 6.58 -3.41
N ALA A 23 16.30 5.60 -2.51
CA ALA A 23 17.35 4.59 -2.40
C ALA A 23 17.35 3.56 -3.55
N GLY A 24 16.25 3.42 -4.29
CA GLY A 24 16.17 2.52 -5.43
C GLY A 24 14.73 2.09 -5.76
N ILE A 25 14.63 1.16 -6.72
CA ILE A 25 13.40 0.48 -7.09
C ILE A 25 13.43 -0.94 -6.52
N ILE A 26 12.35 -1.33 -5.85
CA ILE A 26 12.14 -2.70 -5.38
C ILE A 26 11.01 -3.32 -6.20
N LEU A 27 11.25 -4.54 -6.69
CA LEU A 27 10.26 -5.29 -7.45
C LEU A 27 9.61 -6.34 -6.58
N PHE A 28 8.30 -6.50 -6.75
CA PHE A 28 7.49 -7.49 -6.05
C PHE A 28 6.77 -8.42 -7.03
N ASN A 29 6.84 -9.71 -6.75
CA ASN A 29 5.94 -10.72 -7.30
C ASN A 29 4.65 -10.73 -6.49
N VAL A 30 3.54 -10.39 -7.13
CA VAL A 30 2.19 -10.45 -6.57
C VAL A 30 1.49 -11.67 -7.15
N TYR A 31 1.17 -12.64 -6.28
CA TYR A 31 0.48 -13.86 -6.68
C TYR A 31 -1.03 -13.66 -6.56
N CYS A 32 -1.73 -14.01 -7.64
CA CYS A 32 -3.15 -13.77 -7.83
C CYS A 32 -3.86 -15.09 -8.19
N PRO A 33 -5.08 -15.35 -7.70
CA PRO A 33 -5.90 -16.48 -8.13
C PRO A 33 -6.62 -16.23 -9.46
N GLY A 34 -5.88 -16.00 -10.54
CA GLY A 34 -6.43 -15.76 -11.89
C GLY A 34 -7.02 -14.36 -12.13
N ASN A 35 -6.85 -13.44 -11.18
CA ASN A 35 -7.43 -12.09 -11.17
C ASN A 35 -6.36 -10.98 -11.22
N ALA A 36 -5.14 -11.23 -11.71
CA ALA A 36 -4.04 -10.26 -11.69
C ALA A 36 -4.39 -8.89 -12.32
N ASN A 37 -5.20 -8.86 -13.39
CA ASN A 37 -5.68 -7.61 -13.98
C ASN A 37 -6.62 -6.83 -13.05
N GLU A 38 -7.52 -7.52 -12.33
CA GLU A 38 -8.43 -6.89 -11.38
C GLU A 38 -7.65 -6.30 -10.20
N VAL A 39 -6.70 -7.06 -9.66
CA VAL A 39 -5.81 -6.59 -8.58
C VAL A 39 -5.09 -5.30 -9.00
N LEU A 40 -4.51 -5.26 -10.20
CA LEU A 40 -3.83 -4.07 -10.70
C LEU A 40 -4.79 -2.86 -10.85
N GLN A 41 -6.00 -3.07 -11.38
CA GLN A 41 -6.98 -1.99 -11.52
C GLN A 41 -7.44 -1.46 -10.17
N ASN A 42 -7.67 -2.36 -9.21
CA ASN A 42 -8.05 -2.02 -7.85
C ASN A 42 -6.97 -1.18 -7.14
N CYS A 43 -5.68 -1.59 -7.24
CA CYS A 43 -4.57 -0.79 -6.69
C CYS A 43 -4.52 0.61 -7.30
N ARG A 44 -4.66 0.71 -8.63
CA ARG A 44 -4.66 1.98 -9.37
C ARG A 44 -5.82 2.88 -8.97
N GLU A 45 -7.01 2.33 -8.86
CA GLU A 45 -8.22 3.07 -8.48
C GLU A 45 -8.04 3.72 -7.11
N VAL A 46 -7.63 2.93 -6.11
CA VAL A 46 -7.43 3.40 -4.73
C VAL A 46 -6.30 4.44 -4.66
N LEU A 47 -5.13 4.14 -5.22
CA LEU A 47 -3.99 5.08 -5.19
C LEU A 47 -4.30 6.37 -5.95
N ALA A 48 -5.00 6.29 -7.08
CA ALA A 48 -5.36 7.50 -7.82
C ALA A 48 -6.26 8.43 -7.01
N VAL A 49 -7.21 7.89 -6.23
CA VAL A 49 -8.04 8.70 -5.32
C VAL A 49 -7.18 9.42 -4.30
N VAL A 50 -6.23 8.71 -3.66
CA VAL A 50 -5.35 9.27 -2.62
C VAL A 50 -4.43 10.34 -3.21
N LEU A 51 -3.73 10.04 -4.31
CA LEU A 51 -2.77 10.95 -4.93
C LEU A 51 -3.42 12.26 -5.41
N GLN A 52 -4.67 12.20 -5.86
CA GLN A 52 -5.42 13.40 -6.25
C GLN A 52 -5.77 14.33 -5.09
N GLN A 53 -5.64 13.90 -3.83
CA GLN A 53 -5.91 14.75 -2.67
C GLN A 53 -4.69 15.52 -2.18
N TYR A 54 -3.46 15.12 -2.54
CA TYR A 54 -2.24 15.85 -2.16
C TYR A 54 -2.18 17.28 -2.70
N GLU A 55 -2.84 17.57 -3.83
CA GLU A 55 -2.93 18.93 -4.40
C GLU A 55 -4.11 19.74 -3.84
N LYS A 56 -4.90 19.16 -2.93
CA LYS A 56 -6.08 19.74 -2.32
C LYS A 56 -5.88 19.86 -0.81
N ASN A 57 -6.97 20.13 -0.08
CA ASN A 57 -6.99 19.93 1.35
C ASN A 57 -7.07 18.42 1.63
N TRP A 58 -6.23 17.94 2.54
CA TRP A 58 -6.31 16.56 2.99
C TRP A 58 -7.71 16.29 3.58
N PRO A 59 -8.44 15.28 3.10
CA PRO A 59 -9.76 14.96 3.61
C PRO A 59 -9.73 14.53 5.07
N SER A 60 -10.83 14.81 5.76
CA SER A 60 -11.13 14.26 7.08
C SER A 60 -11.45 12.77 7.03
N ASP A 61 -11.46 12.14 8.20
CA ASP A 61 -11.72 10.71 8.38
C ASP A 61 -13.05 10.25 7.73
N ASP A 62 -14.13 11.00 7.96
CA ASP A 62 -15.46 10.71 7.39
C ASP A 62 -15.47 10.89 5.87
N GLU A 63 -14.72 11.85 5.32
CA GLU A 63 -14.65 12.07 3.88
C GLU A 63 -13.89 10.95 3.17
N TRP A 64 -12.86 10.37 3.79
CA TRP A 64 -12.13 9.23 3.23
C TRP A 64 -13.01 7.99 3.04
N GLN A 65 -13.91 7.74 3.97
CA GLN A 65 -14.90 6.65 3.90
C GLN A 65 -15.83 6.80 2.69
N GLU A 66 -16.12 8.03 2.26
CA GLU A 66 -16.97 8.32 1.10
C GLU A 66 -16.18 8.42 -0.22
N LEU A 67 -14.93 8.88 -0.17
CA LEU A 67 -14.07 9.11 -1.33
C LEU A 67 -13.47 7.82 -1.89
N LEU A 68 -13.06 6.89 -1.03
CA LEU A 68 -12.44 5.64 -1.45
C LEU A 68 -13.44 4.69 -2.12
N PRO A 69 -12.98 3.81 -3.02
CA PRO A 69 -13.85 2.81 -3.62
C PRO A 69 -14.56 1.96 -2.55
N LYS A 70 -15.88 1.81 -2.68
CA LYS A 70 -16.69 1.06 -1.69
C LYS A 70 -16.16 -0.34 -1.41
N TRP A 71 -15.68 -1.02 -2.45
CA TRP A 71 -15.13 -2.37 -2.31
C TRP A 71 -13.88 -2.41 -1.43
N PHE A 72 -13.10 -1.33 -1.40
CA PHE A 72 -11.90 -1.23 -0.58
C PHE A 72 -12.28 -0.98 0.88
N VAL A 73 -13.18 -0.01 1.12
CA VAL A 73 -13.73 0.28 2.45
C VAL A 73 -14.38 -0.96 3.07
N GLU A 74 -15.16 -1.72 2.29
CA GLU A 74 -15.80 -2.97 2.74
C GLU A 74 -14.80 -4.11 3.06
N ARG A 75 -13.55 -4.03 2.58
CA ARG A 75 -12.48 -4.98 2.89
C ARG A 75 -11.63 -4.55 4.08
N CYS A 76 -11.67 -3.28 4.46
CA CYS A 76 -11.01 -2.76 5.66
C CYS A 76 -11.69 -3.24 6.94
N ALA A 77 -10.90 -3.32 8.01
CA ALA A 77 -11.43 -3.54 9.35
C ALA A 77 -12.22 -2.30 9.82
N PRO A 78 -13.18 -2.45 10.74
CA PRO A 78 -13.77 -1.31 11.44
C PRO A 78 -12.71 -0.50 12.18
N GLU A 79 -12.90 0.83 12.24
CA GLU A 79 -12.10 1.70 13.09
C GLU A 79 -12.27 1.28 14.56
N ARG A 80 -11.15 1.25 15.30
CA ARG A 80 -11.14 0.92 16.72
C ARG A 80 -11.15 2.20 17.54
N THR A 81 -11.82 2.16 18.67
CA THR A 81 -11.68 3.20 19.69
C THR A 81 -10.34 3.08 20.40
N ILE A 82 -9.87 4.16 21.02
CA ILE A 82 -8.63 4.17 21.81
C ILE A 82 -8.66 3.07 22.89
N GLU A 83 -9.81 2.84 23.53
CA GLU A 83 -9.97 1.78 24.55
C GLU A 83 -9.78 0.38 23.93
N GLU A 84 -10.38 0.12 22.77
CA GLU A 84 -10.22 -1.16 22.05
C GLU A 84 -8.78 -1.36 21.55
N GLU A 85 -8.08 -0.30 21.13
CA GLU A 85 -6.67 -0.36 20.77
C GLU A 85 -5.78 -0.71 21.97
N GLU A 86 -6.01 -0.07 23.12
CA GLU A 86 -5.28 -0.34 24.35
C GLU A 86 -5.49 -1.80 24.82
N GLU A 87 -6.73 -2.29 24.77
CA GLU A 87 -7.07 -3.67 25.09
C GLU A 87 -6.42 -4.65 24.12
N ASN A 88 -6.46 -4.36 22.81
CA ASN A 88 -5.85 -5.18 21.78
C ASN A 88 -4.32 -5.25 21.97
N LEU A 89 -3.67 -4.11 22.23
CA LEU A 89 -2.24 -4.05 22.50
C LEU A 89 -1.86 -4.80 23.78
N ALA A 90 -2.67 -4.69 24.84
CA ALA A 90 -2.47 -5.43 26.08
C ALA A 90 -2.57 -6.94 25.83
N LYS A 91 -3.57 -7.40 25.07
CA LYS A 91 -3.72 -8.80 24.67
C LYS A 91 -2.56 -9.27 23.80
N TRP A 92 -2.19 -8.52 22.77
CA TRP A 92 -1.11 -8.86 21.83
C TRP A 92 0.24 -9.05 22.55
N ARG A 93 0.51 -8.25 23.58
CA ARG A 93 1.71 -8.39 24.43
C ARG A 93 1.75 -9.68 25.26
N THR A 94 0.63 -10.36 25.45
CA THR A 94 0.57 -11.66 26.16
C THR A 94 0.76 -12.86 25.25
N LEU A 95 0.71 -12.67 23.93
CA LEU A 95 0.84 -13.73 22.94
C LEU A 95 2.28 -14.24 22.84
N SER A 96 2.44 -15.48 22.40
CA SER A 96 3.73 -16.01 21.99
C SER A 96 4.24 -15.29 20.73
N ARG A 97 5.54 -15.38 20.47
CA ARG A 97 6.13 -14.77 19.27
C ARG A 97 5.52 -15.33 17.99
N GLU A 98 5.24 -16.63 17.96
CA GLU A 98 4.61 -17.28 16.81
C GLU A 98 3.17 -16.80 16.60
N GLU A 99 2.43 -16.50 17.67
CA GLU A 99 1.09 -15.92 17.58
C GLU A 99 1.13 -14.46 17.14
N GLN A 100 2.06 -13.66 17.66
CA GLN A 100 2.25 -12.27 17.24
C GLN A 100 2.55 -12.15 15.75
N ILE A 101 3.42 -13.02 15.22
CA ILE A 101 3.73 -13.06 13.79
C ILE A 101 2.48 -13.39 12.97
N ARG A 102 1.70 -14.40 13.38
CA ARG A 102 0.45 -14.75 12.68
C ARG A 102 -0.56 -13.61 12.71
N GLU A 103 -0.74 -12.94 13.85
CA GLU A 103 -1.68 -11.82 13.93
C GLU A 103 -1.25 -10.66 13.03
N ILE A 104 0.04 -10.36 12.94
CA ILE A 104 0.55 -9.33 12.01
C ILE A 104 0.32 -9.74 10.55
N GLU A 105 0.63 -10.99 10.19
CA GLU A 105 0.45 -11.49 8.82
C GLU A 105 -1.04 -11.53 8.40
N GLU A 106 -1.93 -11.82 9.34
CA GLU A 106 -3.37 -11.92 9.10
C GLU A 106 -4.12 -10.60 9.31
N GLU A 107 -3.45 -9.55 9.80
CA GLU A 107 -4.07 -8.28 10.17
C GLU A 107 -4.84 -7.67 9.00
N LEU A 108 -6.06 -7.22 9.31
CA LEU A 108 -6.86 -6.37 8.44
C LEU A 108 -6.71 -4.94 8.94
N TRP A 109 -6.38 -4.02 8.03
CA TRP A 109 -6.20 -2.63 8.38
C TRP A 109 -7.52 -1.88 8.29
N SER A 110 -7.71 -0.91 9.18
CA SER A 110 -8.80 0.05 9.01
C SER A 110 -8.51 1.03 7.86
N VAL A 111 -9.49 1.85 7.49
CA VAL A 111 -9.25 2.87 6.45
C VAL A 111 -8.26 3.90 6.97
N MET A 112 -8.37 4.29 8.25
CA MET A 112 -7.51 5.32 8.84
C MET A 112 -6.10 4.84 9.14
N ASP A 113 -5.95 3.59 9.62
CA ASP A 113 -4.66 2.95 9.75
C ASP A 113 -3.91 2.95 8.42
N TRP A 114 -4.61 2.72 7.31
CA TRP A 114 -4.00 2.74 5.98
C TRP A 114 -3.72 4.14 5.44
N ILE A 115 -4.69 5.06 5.55
CA ILE A 115 -4.57 6.44 5.03
C ILE A 115 -3.49 7.25 5.76
N SER A 116 -3.25 7.00 7.05
CA SER A 116 -2.20 7.69 7.81
C SER A 116 -0.81 7.56 7.19
N TRP A 117 -0.52 6.48 6.44
CA TRP A 117 0.74 6.30 5.72
C TRP A 117 0.93 7.22 4.51
N PHE A 118 -0.13 7.88 4.09
CA PHE A 118 -0.14 8.84 2.98
C PHE A 118 -0.36 10.27 3.48
N GLU A 119 -0.74 10.48 4.73
CA GLU A 119 -0.99 11.81 5.25
C GLU A 119 0.25 12.70 5.11
N PRO A 120 0.13 13.89 4.48
CA PRO A 120 1.25 14.81 4.38
C PRO A 120 1.70 15.26 5.77
N SER A 121 2.97 15.00 6.10
CA SER A 121 3.59 15.47 7.34
C SER A 121 4.77 16.39 7.04
N ASP A 122 4.87 17.49 7.78
CA ASP A 122 6.05 18.36 7.80
C ASP A 122 7.19 17.73 8.64
N ASP A 123 6.90 16.66 9.39
CA ASP A 123 7.92 15.93 10.15
C ASP A 123 8.75 15.03 9.19
N PRO A 124 10.07 15.23 9.10
CA PRO A 124 10.93 14.42 8.24
C PRO A 124 10.95 12.93 8.62
N PHE A 125 10.53 12.56 9.83
CA PHE A 125 10.47 11.18 10.30
C PHE A 125 9.15 10.47 9.99
N GLU A 126 8.11 11.20 9.58
CA GLU A 126 6.78 10.67 9.26
C GLU A 126 6.50 10.73 7.75
N GLN A 127 7.55 10.73 6.94
CA GLN A 127 7.40 10.76 5.48
C GLN A 127 7.04 9.38 4.93
N ARG A 128 6.18 9.39 3.91
CA ARG A 128 5.87 8.21 3.11
C ARG A 128 7.15 7.62 2.51
N CYS A 129 7.33 6.32 2.67
CA CYS A 129 8.60 5.63 2.38
C CYS A 129 8.63 4.85 1.07
N TRP A 130 7.49 4.71 0.38
CA TRP A 130 7.39 4.02 -0.91
C TRP A 130 6.42 4.73 -1.85
N PHE A 131 6.70 4.67 -3.15
CA PHE A 131 5.93 5.30 -4.22
C PHE A 131 5.76 4.32 -5.38
N TRP A 132 4.59 4.29 -6.00
CA TRP A 132 4.35 3.46 -7.17
C TRP A 132 5.25 3.86 -8.34
N TRP A 133 5.99 2.91 -8.91
CA TRP A 133 6.88 3.15 -10.05
C TRP A 133 6.34 2.57 -11.36
N ASP A 134 6.00 1.29 -11.36
CA ASP A 134 5.41 0.63 -12.54
C ASP A 134 4.71 -0.67 -12.13
N ALA A 135 3.85 -1.21 -13.00
CA ALA A 135 3.38 -2.56 -12.84
C ALA A 135 2.96 -3.21 -14.16
N PHE A 136 3.16 -4.53 -14.23
CA PHE A 136 2.87 -5.32 -15.40
C PHE A 136 2.24 -6.68 -15.03
N VAL A 137 1.12 -7.02 -15.67
CA VAL A 137 0.52 -8.34 -15.55
C VAL A 137 1.28 -9.31 -16.45
N LYS A 138 2.05 -10.22 -15.84
CA LYS A 138 2.81 -11.24 -16.58
C LYS A 138 1.89 -12.34 -17.11
N ASP A 139 0.96 -12.79 -16.27
CA ASP A 139 -0.10 -13.74 -16.61
C ASP A 139 -1.27 -13.59 -15.61
N PRO A 140 -2.41 -14.29 -15.79
CA PRO A 140 -3.57 -14.15 -14.89
C PRO A 140 -3.28 -14.38 -13.40
N ASN A 141 -2.21 -15.09 -13.05
CA ASN A 141 -1.85 -15.41 -11.67
C ASN A 141 -0.63 -14.64 -11.14
N LEU A 142 0.02 -13.81 -11.96
CA LEU A 142 1.25 -13.12 -11.57
C LEU A 142 1.26 -11.68 -12.06
N LEU A 143 1.26 -10.76 -11.11
CA LEU A 143 1.43 -9.32 -11.30
C LEU A 143 2.81 -8.91 -10.77
N LEU A 144 3.56 -8.16 -11.55
CA LEU A 144 4.81 -7.53 -11.13
C LEU A 144 4.51 -6.08 -10.75
N ILE A 145 4.93 -5.66 -9.56
CA ILE A 145 4.83 -4.26 -9.10
C ILE A 145 6.23 -3.78 -8.76
N ALA A 146 6.61 -2.64 -9.30
CA ALA A 146 7.80 -1.90 -8.95
C ALA A 146 7.40 -0.69 -8.09
N VAL A 147 8.11 -0.49 -6.99
CA VAL A 147 7.98 0.71 -6.15
C VAL A 147 9.34 1.36 -5.98
N GLU A 148 9.37 2.69 -6.05
CA GLU A 148 10.50 3.48 -5.58
C GLU A 148 10.43 3.56 -4.06
N VAL A 149 11.58 3.43 -3.38
CA VAL A 149 11.67 3.50 -1.91
C VAL A 149 12.64 4.57 -1.47
N VAL A 150 12.35 5.22 -0.34
CA VAL A 150 13.20 6.28 0.22
C VAL A 150 14.47 5.71 0.85
N ASP A 151 14.36 4.60 1.58
CA ASP A 151 15.48 3.92 2.25
C ASP A 151 15.20 2.41 2.36
N VAL A 152 16.20 1.61 2.75
CA VAL A 152 16.07 0.17 3.00
C VAL A 152 16.68 -0.23 4.35
N PRO A 153 15.98 -1.04 5.18
CA PRO A 153 14.63 -1.56 4.99
C PRO A 153 13.55 -0.48 5.14
N PHE A 154 12.40 -0.68 4.49
CA PHE A 154 11.24 0.22 4.61
C PHE A 154 10.00 -0.55 5.07
N PRO A 155 9.07 0.10 5.78
CA PRO A 155 7.78 -0.49 6.11
C PRO A 155 6.90 -0.56 4.84
N PHE A 156 6.62 -1.78 4.38
CA PHE A 156 5.78 -2.01 3.19
C PHE A 156 4.37 -2.51 3.54
N GLY A 157 3.98 -2.51 4.81
CA GLY A 157 2.68 -3.04 5.27
C GLY A 157 1.48 -2.36 4.61
N SER A 158 1.54 -1.04 4.37
CA SER A 158 0.48 -0.32 3.65
C SER A 158 0.38 -0.71 2.16
N LEU A 159 1.52 -1.02 1.51
CA LEU A 159 1.53 -1.58 0.15
C LEU A 159 0.95 -3.00 0.13
N GLU A 160 1.36 -3.84 1.09
CA GLU A 160 0.87 -5.21 1.22
C GLU A 160 -0.63 -5.25 1.47
N TRP A 161 -1.14 -4.41 2.37
CA TRP A 161 -2.57 -4.29 2.63
C TRP A 161 -3.33 -3.89 1.36
N LEU A 162 -2.88 -2.86 0.64
CA LEU A 162 -3.51 -2.44 -0.62
C LEU A 162 -3.62 -3.60 -1.61
N ILE A 163 -2.56 -4.39 -1.76
CA ILE A 163 -2.48 -5.50 -2.71
C ILE A 163 -3.36 -6.68 -2.27
N ARG A 164 -3.34 -7.05 -0.98
CA ARG A 164 -4.19 -8.10 -0.40
C ARG A 164 -5.66 -7.71 -0.46
N ALA A 165 -5.99 -6.50 -0.02
CA ALA A 165 -7.31 -5.92 -0.12
C ALA A 165 -7.75 -5.80 -1.58
N SER A 166 -6.85 -5.73 -2.56
CA SER A 166 -7.21 -5.75 -3.99
C SER A 166 -7.52 -7.16 -4.54
N GLY A 167 -7.21 -8.22 -3.78
CA GLY A 167 -7.56 -9.61 -4.10
C GLY A 167 -6.36 -10.52 -4.40
N ALA A 168 -5.13 -10.08 -4.12
CA ALA A 168 -3.95 -10.94 -4.18
C ALA A 168 -3.87 -11.87 -2.96
N ILE A 169 -3.18 -13.00 -3.11
CA ILE A 169 -3.02 -13.99 -2.03
C ILE A 169 -1.63 -13.96 -1.40
N LYS A 170 -0.63 -13.36 -2.09
CA LYS A 170 0.74 -13.29 -1.59
C LYS A 170 1.54 -12.20 -2.29
N LEU A 171 2.42 -11.57 -1.54
CA LEU A 171 3.42 -10.60 -2.00
C LEU A 171 4.81 -11.12 -1.65
N GLU A 172 5.75 -11.12 -2.60
CA GLU A 172 7.16 -11.47 -2.35
C GLU A 172 8.08 -10.50 -3.08
N GLU A 173 9.09 -9.98 -2.39
CA GLU A 173 10.18 -9.24 -3.04
C GLU A 173 10.91 -10.15 -4.05
N ALA A 174 11.08 -9.67 -5.27
CA ALA A 174 11.78 -10.37 -6.33
C ALA A 174 13.30 -10.31 -6.05
N LYS A 175 13.88 -11.44 -5.67
CA LYS A 175 15.29 -11.51 -5.25
C LYS A 175 16.30 -11.49 -6.40
N ASP A 176 15.84 -11.68 -7.64
CA ASP A 176 16.68 -11.67 -8.83
C ASP A 176 15.89 -11.08 -10.01
N VAL A 177 16.26 -9.87 -10.44
CA VAL A 177 15.90 -9.38 -11.79
C VAL A 177 17.08 -9.73 -12.69
N GLU A 178 17.04 -10.89 -13.32
CA GLU A 178 17.84 -11.08 -14.54
C GLU A 178 17.24 -10.14 -15.60
N ILE A 179 17.86 -8.97 -15.76
CA ILE A 179 17.63 -8.05 -16.88
C ILE A 179 18.35 -8.60 -18.12
#